data_AF-A0A843K8C8-F1
#
_entry.id   AF-A0A843K8C8-F1
#
_cell.length_a   1.000
_cell.length_b   1.000
_cell.length_c   1.000
_cell.angle_alpha   90.00
_cell.angle_beta   90.00
_cell.angle_gamma   90.00
#
_symmetry.space_group_name_H-M   'P 1'
#
loop_
_entity.id
_entity.type
_entity.pdbx_description
1 polymer ?
#
loop_
_entity_poly.entity_id
_entity_poly.type
_entity_poly.pdbx_seq_one_letter_code
_entity_poly.pdbx_strand_id
1 'polypeptide(L)' 'MRTVRSCERCGHQFPQRTRGWNAVDVRYEKCPQCGHENGYESDLYRWLRRRKERKEQRRSQRPDKA' A
#
# COMPACT_ATOMS: atom_id res chain seq x y z
N MET A 1 -1.98 -1.86 -15.59
CA MET A 1 -3.21 -1.25 -15.01
C MET A 1 -3.11 -1.29 -13.50
N ARG A 2 -3.41 -0.20 -12.79
CA ARG A 2 -3.60 -0.27 -11.34
C ARG A 2 -4.88 -1.04 -11.05
N THR A 3 -4.88 -1.85 -10.01
CA THR A 3 -6.05 -2.64 -9.60
C THR A 3 -7.15 -1.69 -9.12
N VAL A 4 -8.37 -1.86 -9.60
CA VAL A 4 -9.54 -1.18 -9.02
C VAL A 4 -9.68 -1.68 -7.58
N ARG A 5 -9.78 -0.75 -6.62
CA ARG A 5 -10.04 -1.10 -5.22
C ARG A 5 -11.54 -1.19 -5.00
N SER A 6 -11.96 -2.10 -4.13
CA SER A 6 -13.35 -2.30 -3.75
C SER A 6 -13.46 -2.55 -2.27
N CYS A 7 -14.38 -1.85 -1.59
CA CYS A 7 -14.54 -1.91 -0.14
C CYS A 7 -14.60 -3.36 0.37
N GLU A 8 -13.77 -3.66 1.37
CA GLU A 8 -13.65 -5.00 1.97
C GLU A 8 -14.95 -5.48 2.64
N ARG A 9 -15.87 -4.53 2.96
CA ARG A 9 -17.15 -4.82 3.61
C ARG A 9 -18.34 -4.90 2.66
N CYS A 10 -18.52 -3.90 1.79
CA CYS A 10 -19.71 -3.80 0.94
C CYS A 10 -19.45 -3.98 -0.56
N GLY A 11 -18.21 -4.20 -0.97
CA GLY A 11 -17.85 -4.39 -2.37
C GLY A 11 -17.90 -3.13 -3.24
N HIS A 12 -18.23 -1.96 -2.67
CA HIS A 12 -18.25 -0.69 -3.39
C HIS A 12 -16.92 -0.40 -4.07
N GLN A 13 -16.92 -0.19 -5.38
CA GLN A 13 -15.72 0.11 -6.15
C GLN A 13 -15.33 1.57 -6.02
N PHE A 14 -14.07 1.81 -5.66
CA PHE A 14 -13.51 3.15 -5.56
C PHE A 14 -13.04 3.65 -6.93
N PRO A 15 -13.24 4.95 -7.25
CA PRO A 15 -12.78 5.53 -8.50
C PRO A 15 -11.25 5.47 -8.59
N GLN A 16 -10.71 5.07 -9.75
CA GLN A 16 -9.26 5.05 -9.95
C GLN A 16 -8.68 6.47 -9.92
N ARG A 17 -7.74 6.71 -8.99
CA ARG A 17 -6.98 7.96 -8.94
C ARG A 17 -5.71 7.81 -9.76
N THR A 18 -5.67 8.46 -10.92
CA THR A 18 -4.59 8.35 -11.91
C THR A 18 -3.64 9.55 -11.93
N ARG A 19 -3.92 10.63 -11.19
CA ARG A 19 -3.14 11.89 -11.23
C ARG A 19 -2.87 12.47 -9.83
N GLY A 20 -1.70 13.09 -9.68
CA GLY A 20 -1.28 13.87 -8.50
C GLY A 20 -0.82 13.03 -7.30
N TRP A 21 -0.55 13.68 -6.17
CA TRP A 21 -0.25 13.03 -4.88
C TRP A 21 -1.39 12.10 -4.43
N ASN A 22 -2.62 12.35 -4.90
CA ASN A 22 -3.80 11.50 -4.71
C ASN A 22 -3.70 10.13 -5.41
N ALA A 23 -2.75 9.96 -6.34
CA ALA A 23 -2.42 8.67 -6.95
C ALA A 23 -1.54 7.81 -6.03
N VAL A 24 -1.01 8.40 -4.94
CA VAL A 24 -0.46 7.66 -3.82
C VAL A 24 -1.66 7.40 -2.92
N ASP A 25 -2.23 6.19 -2.94
CA ASP A 25 -3.35 5.80 -2.08
C ASP A 25 -2.92 5.89 -0.61
N VAL A 26 -2.86 7.09 -0.04
CA VAL A 26 -2.52 7.29 1.37
C VAL A 26 -3.68 6.71 2.18
N ARG A 27 -3.48 5.44 2.56
CA ARG A 27 -4.03 4.66 3.68
C ARG A 27 -5.37 5.13 4.26
N TYR A 28 -6.30 4.16 4.34
CA TYR A 28 -7.61 4.26 4.98
C TYR A 28 -8.66 5.02 4.18
N GLU A 29 -8.95 4.55 2.96
CA GLU A 29 -10.19 4.97 2.29
C GLU A 29 -11.37 4.49 3.15
N LYS A 30 -11.99 5.43 3.86
CA LYS A 30 -13.30 5.21 4.46
C LYS A 30 -14.31 5.07 3.33
N CYS A 31 -15.04 3.96 3.31
CA CYS A 31 -16.06 3.73 2.31
C CYS A 31 -17.13 4.83 2.42
N PRO A 32 -17.42 5.59 1.34
CA PRO A 32 -18.44 6.63 1.38
C PRO A 32 -19.85 6.05 1.51
N GLN A 33 -20.05 4.78 1.15
CA GLN A 33 -21.36 4.12 1.23
C GLN A 33 -21.64 3.50 2.61
N CYS A 34 -20.70 2.73 3.15
CA CYS A 34 -20.92 1.98 4.40
C CYS A 34 -20.11 2.48 5.59
N GLY A 35 -19.28 3.51 5.41
CA GLY A 35 -18.45 4.10 6.46
C GLY A 35 -17.30 3.23 6.94
N HIS A 36 -17.08 2.05 6.35
CA HIS A 36 -16.01 1.13 6.74
C HIS A 36 -14.62 1.66 6.37
N GLU A 37 -13.67 1.57 7.30
CA GLU A 37 -12.27 1.94 7.06
C GLU A 37 -11.52 0.75 6.46
N ASN A 38 -11.06 0.88 5.22
CA ASN A 38 -10.36 -0.21 4.53
C ASN A 38 -8.86 -0.22 4.87
N GLY A 39 -8.28 -1.41 5.01
CA GLY A 39 -6.87 -1.63 5.38
C GLY A 39 -5.86 -1.42 4.25
N TYR A 40 -6.19 -0.63 3.23
CA TYR A 40 -5.39 -0.50 2.02
C TYR A 40 -4.03 0.15 2.25
N GLU A 41 -3.01 -0.50 1.72
CA GLU A 41 -1.67 0.08 1.64
C GLU A 41 -1.42 0.76 0.28
N SER A 42 -0.85 1.97 0.32
CA SER A 42 -0.36 2.67 -0.87
C SER A 42 0.80 1.90 -1.53
N ASP A 43 0.94 2.01 -2.85
CA ASP A 43 2.11 1.50 -3.56
C ASP A 43 3.45 2.07 -3.03
N LEU A 44 3.47 3.34 -2.61
CA LEU A 44 4.66 4.00 -2.05
C LEU A 44 5.11 3.34 -0.74
N TYR A 45 4.21 3.23 0.24
CA TYR A 45 4.48 2.56 1.51
C TYR A 45 4.86 1.08 1.31
N ARG A 46 4.19 0.39 0.38
CA ARG A 46 4.55 -1.00 0.02
C ARG A 46 5.97 -1.08 -0.52
N TRP A 47 6.37 -0.15 -1.38
CA TRP A 47 7.74 -0.08 -1.92
C TRP A 47 8.76 0.25 -0.82
N LEU A 48 8.47 1.22 0.06
CA LEU A 48 9.32 1.59 1.18
C LEU A 48 9.56 0.40 2.13
N ARG A 49 8.50 -0.33 2.50
CA ARG A 49 8.60 -1.53 3.34
C ARG A 49 9.50 -2.58 2.69
N ARG A 50 9.21 -2.95 1.44
CA ARG A 50 10.02 -3.93 0.70
C ARG A 50 11.48 -3.48 0.53
N ARG A 51 11.74 -2.19 0.36
CA ARG A 51 13.09 -1.63 0.29
C ARG A 51 13.83 -1.79 1.62
N LYS A 52 13.16 -1.55 2.74
CA LYS A 52 13.70 -1.74 4.09
C LYS A 52 14.03 -3.22 4.34
N GLU A 53 13.08 -4.11 4.08
CA GLU A 53 13.25 -5.56 4.22
C GLU A 53 14.45 -6.07 3.41
N ARG A 54 14.59 -5.66 2.15
CA ARG A 54 15.76 -6.02 1.33
C ARG A 54 17.08 -5.50 1.89
N LYS A 55 17.08 -4.30 2.49
CA LYS A 55 18.28 -3.73 3.12
C LYS A 55 18.68 -4.50 4.37
N GLU A 56 17.69 -4.93 5.16
CA GLU A 56 17.91 -5.76 6.36
C GLU A 56 18.42 -7.14 5.98
N GLN A 57 17.80 -7.81 5.00
CA GLN A 57 18.28 -9.09 4.48
C GLN A 57 19.73 -9.02 3.99
N ARG A 58 20.11 -7.96 3.26
CA ARG A 58 21.50 -7.75 2.83
C ARG A 58 22.48 -7.52 3.98
N ARG A 59 22.03 -6.93 5.09
CA ARG A 59 22.86 -6.76 6.29
C ARG A 59 23.03 -8.08 7.02
N SER A 60 21.98 -8.87 7.16
CA SER A 60 22.02 -10.20 7.80
C SER A 60 22.81 -11.23 6.99
N GLN A 61 22.98 -11.03 5.68
CA GLN A 61 23.76 -11.90 4.78
C GLN A 61 25.23 -11.48 4.61
N ARG A 62 25.68 -10.38 5.23
CA ARG A 62 27.11 -10.09 5.34
C ARG A 62 27.65 -10.99 6.44
N PRO A 63 28.47 -12.02 6.14
CA PRO A 63 29.19 -12.69 7.20
C PRO A 63 30.13 -11.66 7.80
N ASP A 64 30.11 -11.53 9.13
CA ASP A 64 31.20 -10.88 9.84
C ASP A 64 32.50 -11.54 9.35
N LYS A 65 33.31 -10.78 8.60
CA LYS A 65 34.71 -11.11 8.43
C LYS A 65 35.36 -10.77 9.78
N ALA A 66 35.36 -11.75 10.68
CA ALA A 66 36.21 -11.81 11.84
C ALA A 66 36.94 -13.15 11.80
#